data_AF-A0A8X6UCK8-F1
#
_entry.id   AF-A0A8X6UCK8-F1
#
_cell.length_a   1.000
_cell.length_b   1.000
_cell.length_c   1.000
_cell.angle_alpha   90.00
_cell.angle_beta   90.00
_cell.angle_gamma   90.00
#
_symmetry.space_group_name_H-M   'P 1'
#
loop_
_entity.id
_entity.type
_entity.pdbx_description
1 polymer ?
#
loop_
_entity_poly.entity_id
_entity_poly.type
_entity_poly.pdbx_seq_one_letter_code
_entity_poly.pdbx_strand_id
1 'polypeptide(L)' 'VCDGEIEEETDCMDQCNTCAMICHTCKMTMCRPGCDCKDGYKRDINGTCIHVTECPVCPLPSTTISV' A
#
# COMPACT_ATOMS: atom_id res chain seq x y z
N VAL A 1 -18.98 6.37 2.56
CA VAL A 1 -19.18 5.31 1.55
C VAL A 1 -17.92 5.29 0.72
N CYS A 2 -17.16 4.20 0.82
CA CYS A 2 -15.99 4.00 -0.02
C CYS A 2 -16.42 3.87 -1.49
N ASP A 3 -15.68 4.48 -2.39
CA ASP A 3 -16.11 4.68 -3.77
C ASP A 3 -15.79 3.48 -4.68
N GLY A 4 -15.14 2.42 -4.18
CA GLY A 4 -14.70 1.27 -4.97
C GLY A 4 -15.16 -0.10 -4.45
N GLU A 5 -15.47 -1.03 -5.36
CA GLU A 5 -15.70 -2.46 -5.06
C GLU A 5 -14.48 -3.15 -4.41
N ILE A 6 -13.33 -2.49 -4.42
CA ILE A 6 -12.03 -2.96 -3.93
C ILE A 6 -11.57 -2.24 -2.65
N GLU A 7 -12.42 -1.36 -2.10
CA GLU A 7 -12.23 -0.74 -0.80
C GLU A 7 -13.27 -1.25 0.19
N GLU A 8 -12.90 -1.33 1.47
CA GLU A 8 -13.80 -1.67 2.57
C GLU A 8 -13.73 -0.64 3.69
N GLU A 9 -14.88 -0.39 4.32
CA GLU A 9 -14.93 0.45 5.51
C GLU A 9 -14.37 -0.32 6.70
N THR A 10 -13.37 0.25 7.35
CA THR A 10 -12.73 -0.31 8.55
C THR A 10 -12.61 0.76 9.63
N ASP A 11 -12.69 0.35 10.89
CA ASP A 11 -12.46 1.21 12.05
C ASP A 11 -10.98 1.60 12.20
N CYS A 12 -10.08 0.88 11.52
CA CYS A 12 -8.64 1.03 11.63
C CYS A 12 -7.99 0.75 10.26
N MET A 13 -7.95 1.77 9.40
CA MET A 13 -7.25 1.69 8.12
C MET A 13 -5.76 1.46 8.33
N ASP A 14 -5.20 0.50 7.60
CA ASP A 14 -3.77 0.29 7.54
C ASP A 14 -3.11 1.34 6.64
N GLN A 15 -2.49 2.34 7.27
CA GLN A 15 -1.71 3.37 6.56
C GLN A 15 -0.52 2.79 5.80
N CYS A 16 -0.14 1.55 6.12
CA CYS A 16 0.92 0.81 5.47
C CYS A 16 0.42 -0.02 4.28
N ASN A 17 -0.88 -0.04 4.01
CA ASN A 17 -1.46 -0.79 2.89
C ASN A 17 -1.27 -0.06 1.54
N THR A 18 -0.01 0.22 1.22
CA THR A 18 0.42 0.92 0.00
C THR A 18 1.44 0.07 -0.75
N CYS A 19 1.53 0.25 -2.07
CA CYS A 19 2.54 -0.45 -2.87
C CYS A 19 3.97 -0.17 -2.40
N ALA A 20 4.23 1.01 -1.82
CA ALA A 20 5.55 1.36 -1.29
C ALA A 20 6.01 0.42 -0.15
N MET A 21 5.07 -0.12 0.64
CA MET A 21 5.41 -1.02 1.75
C MET A 21 5.66 -2.46 1.33
N ILE A 22 5.56 -2.79 0.03
CA ILE A 22 6.08 -4.06 -0.49
C ILE A 22 7.60 -4.15 -0.28
N CYS A 23 8.28 -3.01 -0.29
CA CYS A 23 9.75 -2.94 -0.28
C CYS A 23 10.32 -2.20 0.93
N HIS A 24 9.45 -1.59 1.71
CA HIS A 24 9.81 -0.86 2.92
C HIS A 24 9.04 -1.43 4.10
N THR A 25 9.67 -1.42 5.27
CA THR A 25 8.99 -1.75 6.52
C THR A 25 8.21 -0.52 6.98
N CYS A 26 6.90 -0.68 7.15
CA CYS A 26 6.09 0.34 7.78
C CYS A 26 6.20 0.24 9.32
N LYS A 27 6.35 1.39 9.98
CA LYS A 27 6.40 1.49 11.45
C LYS A 27 5.25 2.31 12.03
N MET A 28 4.21 2.56 11.24
CA MET A 28 3.06 3.32 11.69
C MET A 28 2.20 2.43 12.58
N THR A 29 1.97 2.84 13.83
CA THR A 29 1.10 2.13 14.78
C THR A 29 -0.26 2.80 14.98
N MET A 30 -0.41 4.02 14.46
CA MET A 30 -1.65 4.76 14.51
C MET A 30 -2.50 4.37 13.31
N CYS A 31 -3.81 4.17 13.52
CA CYS A 31 -4.79 4.00 12.46
C CYS A 31 -5.99 4.93 12.70
N ARG A 32 -6.81 5.10 11.67
CA ARG A 32 -8.05 5.89 11.73
C ARG A 32 -9.17 5.14 11.03
N PRO A 33 -10.44 5.36 11.43
CA PRO A 33 -11.58 4.83 10.68
C PRO A 33 -11.66 5.43 9.28
N GLY A 34 -12.03 4.62 8.29
CA GLY A 34 -12.23 5.04 6.90
C GLY A 34 -12.15 3.87 5.92
N CYS A 35 -11.82 4.18 4.67
CA CYS A 35 -11.73 3.22 3.57
C CYS A 35 -10.31 2.65 3.44
N ASP A 36 -10.15 1.34 3.58
CA ASP A 36 -8.90 0.65 3.28
C ASP A 36 -9.06 -0.22 2.03
N CYS A 37 -7.96 -0.53 1.36
CA CYS A 37 -8.00 -1.51 0.29
C CYS A 37 -8.27 -2.88 0.87
N LYS A 38 -9.17 -3.63 0.21
CA LYS A 38 -9.44 -5.02 0.55
C LYS A 38 -8.18 -5.88 0.49
N ASP A 39 -8.21 -7.01 1.17
CA ASP A 39 -7.18 -8.04 1.08
C ASP A 39 -6.82 -8.36 -0.39
N GLY A 40 -5.52 -8.33 -0.71
CA GLY A 40 -5.00 -8.53 -2.06
C GLY A 40 -4.85 -7.25 -2.90
N TYR A 41 -5.34 -6.11 -2.40
CA TYR A 41 -5.19 -4.80 -3.03
C TYR A 41 -4.31 -3.88 -2.19
N LYS A 42 -3.59 -2.96 -2.86
CA LYS A 42 -2.77 -1.94 -2.20
C LYS A 42 -2.96 -0.58 -2.86
N ARG A 43 -2.86 0.49 -2.08
CA ARG A 43 -2.91 1.86 -2.64
C ARG A 43 -1.65 2.15 -3.44
N ASP A 44 -1.83 2.56 -4.68
CA ASP A 44 -0.77 3.06 -5.55
C ASP A 44 -0.39 4.52 -5.22
N ILE A 45 0.51 5.08 -6.01
CA ILE A 45 0.95 6.48 -5.86
C ILE A 45 -0.14 7.50 -6.20
N ASN A 46 -1.17 7.10 -6.95
CA ASN A 46 -2.31 7.94 -7.31
C ASN A 46 -3.40 7.91 -6.22
N GLY A 47 -3.23 7.09 -5.18
CA GLY A 47 -4.17 6.90 -4.09
C GLY A 47 -5.25 5.85 -4.37
N THR A 48 -5.16 5.13 -5.49
CA THR A 48 -6.14 4.12 -5.93
C THR A 48 -5.70 2.74 -5.48
N CYS A 49 -6.64 1.93 -5.00
CA CYS A 49 -6.38 0.52 -4.74
C CYS A 49 -6.19 -0.23 -6.07
N ILE A 50 -5.08 -0.94 -6.22
CA ILE A 50 -4.79 -1.82 -7.36
C ILE A 50 -4.43 -3.20 -6.86
N HIS A 51 -4.49 -4.22 -7.72
CA HIS A 51 -4.12 -5.56 -7.29
C HIS A 51 -2.64 -5.59 -6.92
N VAL A 52 -2.25 -6.32 -5.87
CA VAL A 52 -0.86 -6.32 -5.38
C VAL A 52 0.16 -6.70 -6.45
N THR A 53 -0.22 -7.50 -7.44
CA THR A 53 0.63 -7.89 -8.57
C THR A 53 0.87 -6.78 -9.59
N GLU A 54 0.04 -5.73 -9.57
CA GLU A 54 0.17 -4.54 -10.41
C GLU A 54 1.01 -3.44 -9.73
N CYS A 55 1.34 -3.61 -8.45
CA CYS A 55 2.24 -2.69 -7.78
C CYS A 55 3.60 -2.67 -8.51
N PRO A 56 4.21 -1.48 -8.67
CA PRO A 56 5.50 -1.37 -9.31
C PRO A 56 6.54 -2.19 -8.53
N VAL A 57 7.31 -3.00 -9.24
CA VAL A 57 8.47 -3.68 -8.67
C VAL A 57 9.43 -2.59 -8.21
N CYS A 58 9.73 -2.56 -6.92
CA CYS A 58 10.62 -1.54 -6.44
C CYS A 58 11.98 -1.70 -7.11
N PRO A 59 12.63 -0.58 -7.47
CA PRO A 59 14.04 -0.67 -7.73
C PRO A 59 14.67 -1.22 -6.46
N LEU A 60 15.27 -2.41 -6.55
CA LEU A 60 16.27 -2.83 -5.58
C LEU A 60 17.19 -1.62 -5.33
N PRO A 61 17.68 -1.36 -4.12
CA PRO A 61 18.85 -0.52 -4.01
C PRO A 61 19.88 -1.16 -4.94
N SER A 62 20.16 -0.53 -6.07
CA SER A 62 21.27 -0.92 -6.93
C SER A 62 22.49 -0.79 -6.04
N THR A 63 22.91 -1.89 -5.42
CA THR A 63 24.29 -2.08 -5.00
C THR A 63 25.09 -2.22 -6.28
N THR A 64 25.16 -1.14 -7.07
CA THR A 64 26.33 -0.86 -7.88
C THR A 64 27.42 -0.56 -6.86
N ILE A 65 28.15 -1.62 -6.50
CA ILE A 65 29.46 -1.47 -5.90
C ILE A 65 30.28 -0.68 -6.93
N SER A 66 30.44 0.61 -6.71
CA SER A 66 31.52 1.40 -7.27
C SER A 66 32.67 1.36 -6.28
N VAL A 67 33.44 0.27 -6.27
CA VAL A 67 34.88 0.24 -5.97
C VAL A 67 35.48 -0.97 -6.70
#